data_AF-A0A7S9L376-F1
#
_entry.id   AF-A0A7S9L376-F1
#
_cell.length_a   1.000
_cell.length_b   1.000
_cell.length_c   1.000
_cell.angle_alpha   90.00
_cell.angle_beta   90.00
_cell.angle_gamma   90.00
#
_symmetry.space_group_name_H-M   'P 1'
#
loop_
_entity.id
_entity.type
_entity.pdbx_description
1 polymer ?
#
loop_
_entity_poly.entity_id
_entity_poly.type
_entity_poly.pdbx_seq_one_letter_code
_entity_poly.pdbx_strand_id
1 'polypeptide(L)' 'MERIVLEVDSVVAKKWRSLSASQRSLYEKALSVLLQQNKQTEFLKLLDSAGKIAMANGLTDEKLAQLLDEKD' A
#
# COMPACT_ATOMS: atom_id res chain seq x y z
N MET A 1 0.40 20.38 -3.14
CA MET A 1 0.26 19.02 -2.58
C MET A 1 -0.89 18.33 -3.30
N GLU A 2 -0.70 17.11 -3.79
CA GLU A 2 -1.79 16.32 -4.34
C GLU A 2 -2.82 15.99 -3.25
N ARG A 3 -4.10 16.19 -3.56
CA ARG A 3 -5.22 15.86 -2.69
C ARG A 3 -5.79 14.52 -3.11
N ILE A 4 -5.79 13.54 -2.20
CA ILE A 4 -6.49 12.28 -2.42
C ILE A 4 -7.96 12.49 -2.07
N VAL A 5 -8.86 12.12 -2.99
CA VAL A 5 -10.31 12.11 -2.77
C VAL A 5 -10.75 10.67 -2.60
N LEU A 6 -11.42 10.37 -1.49
CA LEU A 6 -11.99 9.06 -1.21
C LEU A 6 -13.49 9.11 -1.49
N GLU A 7 -13.94 8.28 -2.43
CA GLU A 7 -15.37 8.08 -2.66
C GLU A 7 -15.91 7.08 -1.65
N VAL A 8 -17.00 7.46 -0.99
CA VAL A 8 -17.66 6.67 0.06
C VAL A 8 -19.17 6.71 -0.13
N ASP A 9 -19.87 5.79 0.49
CA ASP A 9 -21.33 5.77 0.44
C ASP A 9 -21.95 7.03 1.11
N SER A 10 -23.24 7.23 0.80
CA SER A 10 -23.96 8.43 1.25
C SER A 10 -24.12 8.53 2.77
N VAL A 11 -24.10 7.40 3.50
CA VAL A 11 -24.26 7.38 4.97
C VAL A 11 -22.97 7.88 5.61
N VAL A 12 -21.83 7.37 5.16
CA VAL A 12 -20.50 7.81 5.62
C VAL A 12 -20.26 9.28 5.26
N ALA A 13 -20.61 9.70 4.05
CA ALA A 13 -20.47 11.08 3.61
C ALA A 13 -21.29 12.06 4.49
N LYS A 14 -22.52 11.70 4.85
CA LYS A 14 -23.36 12.51 5.75
C LYS A 14 -22.74 12.64 7.14
N LYS A 15 -22.27 11.53 7.72
CA LYS A 15 -21.59 11.53 9.02
C LYS A 15 -20.34 12.41 9.00
N TRP A 16 -19.51 12.28 7.96
CA TRP A 16 -18.31 13.12 7.78
C TRP A 16 -18.63 14.62 7.77
N ARG A 17 -19.70 15.01 7.07
CA ARG A 17 -20.15 16.42 7.00
C ARG A 17 -20.63 16.95 8.34
N SER A 18 -21.17 16.11 9.23
CA SER A 18 -21.60 16.53 10.57
C SER A 18 -20.46 16.65 11.59
N LEU A 19 -19.26 16.13 11.30
CA LEU A 19 -18.13 16.18 12.24
C LEU A 19 -17.56 17.59 12.40
N SER A 20 -17.08 17.89 13.61
CA SER A 20 -16.32 19.09 13.89
C SER A 20 -14.95 19.07 13.21
N ALA A 21 -14.30 20.24 13.08
CA ALA A 21 -12.97 20.33 12.49
C ALA A 21 -11.92 19.49 13.24
N SER A 22 -11.99 19.42 14.57
CA SER A 22 -11.08 18.61 15.39
C SER A 22 -11.27 17.12 15.16
N GLN A 23 -12.53 16.66 15.06
CA GLN A 23 -12.85 15.27 14.75
C GLN A 23 -12.39 14.89 13.34
N ARG A 24 -12.63 15.74 12.34
CA ARG A 24 -12.16 15.49 10.97
C ARG A 24 -10.64 15.36 10.91
N SER A 25 -9.91 16.26 11.57
CA SER A 25 -8.44 16.21 11.60
C SER A 25 -7.91 14.92 12.25
N LEU A 26 -8.58 14.41 13.29
CA LEU A 26 -8.24 13.13 13.90
C LEU A 26 -8.38 11.97 12.90
N TYR A 27 -9.51 11.91 12.20
CA TYR A 27 -9.75 10.86 11.21
C TYR A 27 -8.86 10.98 9.98
N GLU A 28 -8.57 12.19 9.50
CA GLU A 28 -7.63 12.41 8.40
C GLU A 28 -6.23 11.88 8.74
N LYS A 29 -5.74 12.13 9.96
CA LYS A 29 -4.48 11.56 10.43
C LYS A 29 -4.52 10.03 10.49
N ALA A 30 -5.58 9.46 11.04
CA ALA A 30 -5.75 8.00 11.12
C ALA A 30 -5.80 7.35 9.73
N LEU A 31 -6.54 7.95 8.79
CA LEU A 31 -6.62 7.50 7.39
C LEU A 31 -5.27 7.59 6.69
N SER A 32 -4.49 8.66 6.91
CA SER A 32 -3.14 8.79 6.36
C SER A 32 -2.23 7.64 6.80
N VAL A 33 -2.24 7.29 8.09
CA VAL A 33 -1.44 6.18 8.63
C VAL A 33 -1.91 4.85 8.03
N LEU A 34 -3.21 4.61 7.99
CA LEU A 34 -3.78 3.39 7.40
C LEU A 34 -3.42 3.23 5.92
N LEU A 35 -3.49 4.31 5.13
CA LEU A 35 -3.15 4.28 3.71
C LEU A 35 -1.65 4.04 3.49
N GLN A 36 -0.79 4.58 4.34
CA GLN A 36 0.65 4.28 4.31
C GLN A 36 0.94 2.81 4.62
N GLN A 37 0.27 2.25 5.63
CA GLN A 37 0.46 0.84 6.04
C GLN A 37 -0.10 -0.17 5.02
N ASN A 38 -1.23 0.14 4.37
CA ASN A 38 -1.85 -0.75 3.40
C ASN A 38 -1.09 -0.81 2.07
N LYS A 39 -0.50 0.31 1.61
CA LYS A 39 0.39 0.30 0.44
C LYS A 39 1.55 -0.65 0.64
N GLN A 40 2.10 -0.69 1.86
CA GLN A 40 3.24 -1.53 2.16
C GLN A 40 2.83 -3.00 2.27
N THR A 41 1.72 -3.31 2.95
CA THR A 41 1.31 -4.70 3.18
C THR A 41 0.94 -5.44 1.90
N GLU A 42 0.10 -4.87 1.03
CA GLU A 42 -0.31 -5.54 -0.23
C GLU A 42 0.85 -5.63 -1.22
N PHE A 43 1.71 -4.60 -1.27
CA PHE A 43 2.93 -4.64 -2.07
C PHE A 43 3.92 -5.71 -1.57
N LEU A 44 4.11 -5.83 -0.26
CA LEU A 44 4.95 -6.86 0.34
C LEU A 44 4.39 -8.27 0.10
N LYS A 45 3.07 -8.45 0.14
CA LYS A 45 2.43 -9.72 -0.23
C LYS A 45 2.63 -10.07 -1.70
N LEU A 46 2.51 -9.07 -2.58
CA LEU A 46 2.79 -9.26 -4.01
C LEU A 46 4.25 -9.68 -4.22
N LEU A 47 5.20 -8.98 -3.60
CA LEU A 47 6.63 -9.32 -3.66
C LEU A 47 6.91 -10.72 -3.11
N ASP A 48 6.33 -11.09 -1.98
CA ASP A 48 6.48 -12.43 -1.40
C ASP A 48 5.90 -13.53 -2.32
N SER A 49 4.73 -13.28 -2.91
CA SER A 49 4.14 -14.22 -3.89
C SER A 49 5.00 -14.36 -5.15
N ALA A 50 5.52 -13.24 -5.67
CA ALA A 50 6.40 -13.24 -6.83
C ALA A 50 7.73 -13.95 -6.53
N GLY A 51 8.31 -13.74 -5.34
CA GLY A 51 9.51 -14.43 -4.88
C GLY A 51 9.29 -15.94 -4.76
N LYS A 52 8.16 -16.37 -4.19
CA LYS A 52 7.80 -17.81 -4.10
C LYS A 52 7.66 -18.45 -5.48
N ILE A 53 6.99 -17.79 -6.42
CA ILE A 53 6.84 -18.27 -7.80
C ILE A 53 8.20 -18.34 -8.48
N ALA A 54 9.04 -17.32 -8.32
CA ALA A 54 10.37 -17.28 -8.92
C ALA A 54 11.27 -18.41 -8.37
N MET A 55 11.29 -18.63 -7.06
CA MET A 55 12.01 -19.75 -6.44
C MET A 55 11.49 -21.11 -6.93
N ALA A 56 10.17 -21.28 -7.03
CA ALA A 56 9.56 -22.50 -7.56
C ALA A 56 9.94 -22.76 -9.03
N ASN A 57 10.16 -21.70 -9.82
CA ASN A 57 10.65 -21.76 -11.18
C ASN A 57 12.18 -21.86 -11.29
N GLY A 58 12.88 -22.08 -10.17
CA GLY A 58 14.32 -22.32 -10.14
C GLY A 58 15.17 -21.05 -10.15
N LEU A 59 14.64 -19.92 -9.68
CA LEU A 59 15.45 -18.75 -9.30
C LEU A 59 16.14 -19.07 -7.96
N THR A 60 17.41 -19.44 -8.04
CA THR A 60 18.30 -19.59 -6.88
C THR A 60 19.05 -18.30 -6.62
N ASP A 61 19.62 -18.14 -5.42
CA ASP A 61 20.45 -16.98 -5.07
C ASP A 61 21.59 -16.75 -6.08
N GLU A 62 22.15 -17.84 -6.63
CA GLU A 62 23.18 -17.81 -7.67
C GLU A 62 22.67 -17.26 -9.01
N LYS A 63 21.47 -17.67 -9.45
CA LYS A 63 20.84 -17.14 -10.67
C LYS A 63 20.37 -15.71 -10.49
N LEU A 64 19.88 -15.36 -9.30
CA LEU A 64 19.52 -13.99 -8.97
C LEU A 64 20.77 -13.10 -8.98
N ALA A 65 21.87 -13.56 -8.40
CA ALA A 65 23.15 -12.86 -8.45
C ALA A 65 23.62 -12.67 -9.91
N GLN A 66 23.54 -13.71 -10.76
CA GLN A 66 23.86 -13.58 -12.19
C GLN A 66 22.99 -12.55 -12.92
N LEU A 67 21.66 -12.55 -12.69
CA LEU A 67 20.73 -11.59 -13.30
C LEU A 67 20.92 -10.14 -12.78
N LEU A 68 21.48 -9.98 -11.58
CA LEU A 68 21.74 -8.67 -10.96
C LEU A 68 23.14 -8.14 -11.28
N ASP A 69 24.13 -9.03 -11.46
CA ASP A 69 25.47 -8.72 -11.96
C ASP A 69 25.47 -8.44 -13.46
N GLU A 70 24.45 -8.87 -14.21
CA GLU A 70 24.16 -8.40 -15.57
C GLU A 70 23.66 -6.94 -15.57
N LYS A 71 24.49 -6.03 -15.05
CA LYS A 71 24.45 -4.59 -15.28
C LYS A 71 25.87 -4.00 -15.36
N ASP A 72 26.64 -4.45 -16.34
CA ASP A 72 27.03 -3.69 -17.56
C ASP A 72 27.84 -4.60 -18.51
#